data_AF-A0A0R0CKE8-F1
#
_entry.id   AF-A0A0R0CKE8-F1
#
_cell.length_a   1.000
_cell.length_b   1.000
_cell.length_c   1.000
_cell.angle_alpha   90.00
_cell.angle_beta   90.00
_cell.angle_gamma   90.00
#
_symmetry.space_group_name_H-M   'P 1'
#
loop_
_entity.id
_entity.type
_entity.pdbx_description
1 polymer ?
#
loop_
_entity_poly.entity_id
_entity_poly.type
_entity_poly.pdbx_seq_one_letter_code
_entity_poly.pdbx_strand_id
1 'polypeptide(L)'
;MNDSAFNTHIDRPGVRPPASPHVLDQLLRMIQGGVSSSIADPGLAALSRPCLEQISASAQRQADQCGETTLLMMELLQQLLDEPSPQSPDLLRRLSRQQHACYLDQQRWQSLADNASYYRRHPRVAERIACWFTRNS
;
A
#
# COMPACT_ATOMS: atom_id res chain seq x y z
N MET A 1 -48.91 -37.53 -8.08
CA MET A 1 -47.90 -38.52 -8.52
C MET A 1 -47.00 -37.80 -9.51
N ASN A 2 -45.97 -37.13 -9.00
CA ASN A 2 -44.54 -37.55 -9.03
C ASN A 2 -43.92 -37.24 -10.40
N ASP A 3 -42.72 -36.69 -10.59
CA ASP A 3 -41.69 -36.04 -9.77
C ASP A 3 -40.59 -35.60 -10.77
N SER A 4 -39.66 -34.75 -10.34
CA SER A 4 -38.35 -34.43 -10.96
C SER A 4 -38.33 -33.59 -12.25
N ALA A 5 -37.93 -32.32 -12.20
CA ALA A 5 -36.55 -31.83 -12.00
C ALA A 5 -35.61 -32.19 -13.16
N PHE A 6 -35.42 -31.24 -14.09
CA PHE A 6 -34.15 -31.10 -14.81
C PHE A 6 -33.76 -29.62 -14.86
N ASN A 7 -32.86 -29.31 -13.94
CA ASN A 7 -32.15 -28.06 -13.77
C ASN A 7 -31.10 -27.98 -14.90
N THR A 8 -31.30 -27.14 -15.92
CA THR A 8 -30.23 -26.82 -16.88
C THR A 8 -29.51 -25.58 -16.39
N HIS A 9 -28.45 -25.85 -15.65
CA HIS A 9 -27.49 -24.92 -15.06
C HIS A 9 -26.94 -23.99 -16.16
N ILE A 10 -27.42 -22.75 -16.22
CA ILE A 10 -26.77 -21.71 -17.02
C ILE A 10 -25.42 -21.45 -16.37
N ASP A 11 -24.39 -21.90 -17.09
CA ASP A 11 -23.00 -21.75 -16.72
C ASP A 11 -22.66 -20.25 -16.64
N ARG A 12 -22.12 -19.88 -15.49
CA ARG A 12 -21.91 -18.49 -15.05
C ARG A 12 -20.73 -17.93 -15.84
N PRO A 13 -20.79 -16.72 -16.40
CA PRO A 13 -19.60 -16.11 -17.00
C PRO A 13 -18.52 -15.97 -15.91
N GLY A 14 -17.34 -16.50 -16.23
CA GLY A 14 -16.20 -16.61 -15.34
C GLY A 14 -15.95 -15.34 -14.54
N VAL A 15 -16.22 -15.44 -13.24
CA VAL A 15 -15.72 -14.48 -12.25
C VAL A 15 -14.22 -14.66 -12.23
N ARG A 16 -13.51 -13.81 -12.98
CA ARG A 16 -12.09 -13.56 -12.73
C ARG A 16 -11.98 -13.19 -11.25
N PRO A 17 -11.19 -13.91 -10.43
CA PRO A 17 -11.00 -13.49 -9.06
C PRO A 17 -10.44 -12.06 -9.09
N PRO A 18 -10.94 -11.13 -8.24
CA PRO A 18 -10.36 -9.80 -8.16
C PRO A 18 -8.88 -9.98 -7.86
N ALA A 19 -8.02 -9.41 -8.71
CA ALA A 19 -6.59 -9.32 -8.44
C ALA A 19 -6.46 -8.67 -7.07
N SER A 20 -6.10 -9.48 -6.08
CA SER A 20 -6.32 -9.14 -4.68
C SER A 20 -5.43 -7.96 -4.30
N PRO A 21 -5.97 -6.75 -4.06
CA PRO A 21 -5.20 -5.66 -3.44
C PRO A 21 -4.69 -6.07 -2.04
N HIS A 22 -5.25 -7.17 -1.53
CA HIS A 22 -5.00 -7.75 -0.23
C HIS A 22 -3.60 -8.33 -0.02
N VAL A 23 -2.86 -8.79 -1.04
CA VAL A 23 -1.52 -9.39 -0.82
C VAL A 23 -0.51 -8.30 -0.47
N LEU A 24 -0.56 -7.16 -1.17
CA LEU A 24 0.27 -6.02 -0.85
C LEU A 24 -0.13 -5.42 0.50
N ASP A 25 -1.43 -5.25 0.76
CA ASP A 25 -1.90 -4.76 2.06
C ASP A 25 -1.57 -5.70 3.22
N GLN A 26 -1.54 -7.00 2.97
CA GLN A 26 -1.18 -8.01 3.96
C GLN A 26 0.33 -8.06 4.17
N LEU A 27 1.13 -7.92 3.12
CA LEU A 27 2.58 -7.73 3.22
C LEU A 27 2.90 -6.41 3.95
N LEU A 28 2.21 -5.32 3.64
CA LEU A 28 2.34 -4.04 4.31
C LEU A 28 1.95 -4.16 5.79
N ARG A 29 0.84 -4.83 6.11
CA ARG A 29 0.42 -5.08 7.50
C ARG A 29 1.40 -5.98 8.28
N MET A 30 1.98 -6.98 7.62
CA MET A 30 2.99 -7.87 8.21
C MET A 30 4.34 -7.16 8.38
N ILE A 31 4.71 -6.29 7.44
CA ILE A 31 5.91 -5.44 7.55
C ILE A 31 5.70 -4.42 8.67
N GLN A 32 4.56 -3.73 8.71
CA GLN A 32 4.27 -2.61 9.62
C GLN A 32 3.92 -3.01 11.06
N GLY A 33 3.94 -4.29 11.42
CA GLY A 33 3.83 -4.75 12.82
C GLY A 33 2.78 -4.00 13.66
N GLY A 34 1.52 -3.98 13.22
CA GLY A 34 0.35 -3.50 13.99
C GLY A 34 0.50 -2.20 14.81
N VAL A 35 0.01 -1.06 14.28
CA VAL A 35 -0.38 0.23 14.93
C VAL A 35 0.65 0.90 15.86
N SER A 36 1.73 0.23 16.22
CA SER A 36 2.82 0.76 17.02
C SER A 36 3.91 1.11 16.04
N SER A 37 4.33 2.37 16.00
CA SER A 37 5.49 2.85 15.26
C SER A 37 6.76 2.18 15.80
N SER A 38 6.94 0.89 15.52
CA SER A 38 8.18 0.20 15.77
C SER A 38 9.17 0.70 14.73
N ILE A 39 10.11 1.52 15.19
CA ILE A 39 11.23 2.09 14.43
C ILE A 39 12.12 1.00 13.81
N ALA A 40 11.89 -0.28 14.15
CA ALA A 40 12.49 -1.43 13.52
C ALA A 40 11.40 -2.36 12.97
N ASP A 41 11.42 -2.58 11.65
CA ASP A 41 10.69 -3.66 10.98
C ASP A 41 11.55 -4.94 10.97
N PRO A 42 11.39 -5.85 11.95
CA PRO A 42 12.17 -7.08 11.99
C PRO A 42 11.94 -7.98 10.78
N GLY A 43 10.76 -7.89 10.16
CA GLY A 43 10.45 -8.56 8.90
C GLY A 43 11.35 -8.10 7.75
N LEU A 44 11.69 -6.80 7.67
CA LEU A 44 12.65 -6.30 6.68
C LEU A 44 14.09 -6.69 7.03
N ALA A 45 14.45 -6.64 8.31
CA ALA A 45 15.81 -6.93 8.77
C ALA A 45 16.26 -8.37 8.44
N ALA A 46 15.33 -9.31 8.31
CA ALA A 46 15.60 -10.70 7.94
C ALA A 46 15.81 -10.92 6.43
N LEU A 47 15.52 -9.93 5.59
CA LEU A 47 15.58 -10.08 4.14
C LEU A 47 17.01 -10.00 3.60
N SER A 48 17.24 -10.70 2.49
CA SER A 48 18.52 -10.65 1.79
C SER A 48 18.77 -9.26 1.21
N ARG A 49 20.06 -8.90 1.06
CA ARG A 49 20.47 -7.63 0.44
C ARG A 49 19.80 -7.33 -0.92
N PRO A 50 19.71 -8.26 -1.90
CA PRO A 50 19.03 -7.98 -3.16
C PRO A 50 17.53 -7.75 -2.99
N CYS A 51 16.89 -8.42 -2.03
CA CYS A 51 15.48 -8.20 -1.72
C CYS A 51 15.26 -6.80 -1.11
N LEU A 52 16.12 -6.39 -0.16
CA LEU A 52 16.10 -5.05 0.42
C LEU A 52 16.30 -3.95 -0.63
N GLU A 53 17.17 -4.17 -1.61
CA GLU A 53 17.37 -3.24 -2.73
C GLU A 53 16.12 -3.12 -3.60
N GLN A 54 15.50 -4.24 -3.97
CA GLN A 54 14.26 -4.25 -4.74
C GLN A 54 13.10 -3.57 -4.01
N ILE A 55 12.97 -3.82 -2.70
CA ILE A 55 11.96 -3.19 -1.86
C ILE A 55 12.20 -1.69 -1.79
N SER A 56 13.44 -1.26 -1.50
CA SER A 56 13.78 0.16 -1.41
C SER A 56 13.46 0.90 -2.72
N ALA A 57 13.88 0.36 -3.87
CA ALA A 57 13.60 0.96 -5.17
C ALA A 57 12.11 0.96 -5.52
N SER A 58 11.37 -0.10 -5.19
CA SER A 58 9.95 -0.19 -5.49
C SER A 58 9.11 0.71 -4.59
N ALA A 59 9.42 0.75 -3.29
CA ALA A 59 8.78 1.63 -2.34
C ALA A 59 9.03 3.10 -2.68
N GLN A 60 10.25 3.47 -3.08
CA GLN A 60 10.54 4.83 -3.52
C GLN A 60 9.69 5.22 -4.73
N ARG A 61 9.60 4.36 -5.76
CA ARG A 61 8.74 4.62 -6.93
C ARG A 61 7.26 4.80 -6.56
N GLN A 62 6.77 4.04 -5.58
CA GLN A 62 5.39 4.21 -5.10
C GLN A 62 5.21 5.52 -4.32
N ALA A 63 6.19 5.92 -3.51
CA ALA A 63 6.17 7.21 -2.83
C ALA A 63 6.13 8.37 -3.85
N ASP A 64 6.95 8.29 -4.89
CA ASP A 64 7.00 9.27 -5.97
C ASP A 64 5.65 9.34 -6.70
N GLN A 65 5.06 8.18 -7.06
CA GLN A 65 3.75 8.09 -7.70
C GLN A 65 2.62 8.68 -6.84
N CYS A 66 2.62 8.43 -5.53
CA CYS A 66 1.65 9.02 -4.61
C CYS A 66 1.82 10.55 -4.54
N GLY A 67 3.06 11.05 -4.56
CA GLY A 67 3.36 12.47 -4.64
C GLY A 67 2.84 13.12 -5.92
N GLU A 68 3.15 12.53 -7.07
CA GLU A 68 2.67 12.99 -8.39
C GLU A 68 1.13 13.02 -8.46
N THR A 69 0.49 11.97 -7.96
CA THR A 69 -0.98 11.89 -7.90
C THR A 69 -1.55 13.00 -7.03
N THR A 70 -0.92 13.29 -5.89
CA THR A 70 -1.36 14.35 -4.97
C THR A 70 -1.26 15.73 -5.64
N LEU A 71 -0.15 16.00 -6.33
CA LEU A 71 0.05 17.24 -7.08
C LEU A 71 -0.99 17.40 -8.20
N LEU A 72 -1.21 16.36 -9.00
CA LEU A 72 -2.22 16.37 -10.05
C LEU A 72 -3.63 16.64 -9.49
N MET A 73 -3.98 16.03 -8.37
CA MET A 73 -5.28 16.29 -7.72
C MET A 73 -5.40 17.72 -7.22
N MET A 74 -4.30 18.35 -6.78
CA MET A 74 -4.29 19.77 -6.40
C MET A 74 -4.47 20.68 -7.62
N GLU A 75 -3.79 20.39 -8.73
CA GLU A 75 -3.93 21.14 -9.98
C GLU A 75 -5.37 21.06 -10.52
N LEU A 76 -5.97 19.87 -10.51
CA LEU A 76 -7.36 19.66 -10.92
C LEU A 76 -8.34 20.39 -9.98
N LEU A 77 -8.08 20.37 -8.67
CA LEU A 77 -8.89 21.12 -7.71
C LEU A 77 -8.82 22.62 -7.99
N GLN A 78 -7.62 23.14 -8.31
CA GLN A 78 -7.44 24.55 -8.61
C GLN A 78 -8.21 24.96 -9.86
N GLN A 79 -8.11 24.20 -10.95
CA GLN A 79 -8.90 24.41 -12.17
C GLN A 79 -10.40 24.38 -11.90
N LEU A 80 -10.85 23.44 -11.05
CA LEU A 80 -12.24 23.30 -10.68
C LEU A 80 -12.77 24.45 -9.81
N LEU A 81 -11.90 25.10 -9.03
CA LEU A 81 -12.24 26.29 -8.24
C LEU A 81 -12.29 27.57 -9.10
N ASP A 82 -11.58 27.60 -10.23
CA ASP A 82 -11.61 28.72 -11.17
C ASP A 82 -12.87 28.74 -12.04
N GLU A 83 -13.62 27.63 -12.09
CA GLU A 83 -14.88 27.54 -12.81
C GLU A 83 -16.01 28.34 -12.11
N PRO A 84 -16.84 29.08 -12.87
CA PRO A 84 -17.92 29.90 -12.31
C PRO A 84 -19.09 29.07 -11.73
N SER A 85 -19.09 27.75 -11.97
CA SER A 85 -20.13 26.85 -11.50
C SER A 85 -19.91 26.47 -10.03
N PRO A 86 -20.97 26.43 -9.19
CA PRO A 86 -20.84 26.00 -7.81
C PRO A 86 -20.42 24.53 -7.73
N GLN A 87 -19.31 24.29 -7.04
CA GLN A 87 -18.77 22.95 -6.87
C GLN A 87 -19.56 22.18 -5.80
N SER A 88 -19.87 20.92 -6.09
CA SER A 88 -20.57 20.06 -5.14
C SER A 88 -19.72 19.88 -3.87
N PRO A 89 -20.23 20.22 -2.67
CA PRO A 89 -19.50 20.02 -1.42
C PRO A 89 -19.07 18.57 -1.21
N ASP A 90 -19.83 17.60 -1.72
CA ASP A 90 -19.49 16.18 -1.62
C ASP A 90 -18.31 15.81 -2.52
N LEU A 91 -18.16 16.45 -3.67
CA LEU A 91 -16.99 16.28 -4.54
C LEU A 91 -15.73 16.78 -3.82
N LEU A 92 -15.79 17.99 -3.25
CA LEU A 92 -14.67 18.58 -2.51
C LEU A 92 -14.26 17.72 -1.30
N ARG A 93 -15.23 17.17 -0.56
CA ARG A 93 -14.96 16.23 0.55
C ARG A 93 -14.29 14.96 0.07
N ARG A 94 -14.74 14.38 -1.05
CA ARG A 94 -14.13 13.15 -1.62
C ARG A 94 -12.70 13.40 -2.09
N LEU A 95 -12.46 14.52 -2.78
CA LEU A 95 -11.12 14.93 -3.22
C LEU A 95 -10.19 15.12 -2.03
N SER A 96 -10.63 15.84 -1.00
CA SER A 96 -9.84 16.06 0.21
C SER A 96 -9.48 14.76 0.94
N ARG A 97 -10.42 13.80 1.06
CA ARG A 97 -10.13 12.48 1.63
C ARG A 97 -9.11 11.70 0.80
N GLN A 98 -9.24 11.75 -0.52
CA GLN A 98 -8.33 11.06 -1.42
C GLN A 98 -6.92 11.66 -1.38
N GLN A 99 -6.80 12.98 -1.37
CA GLN A 99 -5.50 13.67 -1.19
C GLN A 99 -4.84 13.29 0.13
N HIS A 100 -5.61 13.28 1.23
CA HIS A 100 -5.09 12.86 2.52
C HIS A 100 -4.63 11.38 2.52
N ALA A 101 -5.38 10.50 1.87
CA ALA A 101 -4.98 9.10 1.72
C ALA A 101 -3.68 8.96 0.91
N CYS A 102 -3.56 9.64 -0.23
CA CYS A 102 -2.34 9.64 -1.05
C CYS A 102 -1.13 10.18 -0.28
N TYR A 103 -1.30 11.23 0.52
CA TYR A 103 -0.25 11.76 1.40
C TYR A 103 0.20 10.73 2.45
N LEU A 104 -0.75 10.09 3.14
CA LEU A 104 -0.41 9.05 4.12
C LEU A 104 0.30 7.86 3.48
N ASP A 105 -0.14 7.44 2.29
CA ASP A 105 0.49 6.36 1.54
C ASP A 105 1.90 6.74 1.10
N GLN A 106 2.11 7.96 0.60
CA GLN A 106 3.45 8.47 0.30
C GLN A 106 4.39 8.35 1.51
N GLN A 107 3.95 8.79 2.69
CA GLN A 107 4.75 8.72 3.93
C GLN A 107 5.09 7.27 4.31
N ARG A 108 4.14 6.34 4.15
CA ARG A 108 4.35 4.91 4.41
C ARG A 108 5.37 4.32 3.44
N TRP A 109 5.25 4.63 2.15
CA TRP A 109 6.18 4.18 1.12
C TRP A 109 7.58 4.74 1.34
N GLN A 110 7.71 6.01 1.72
CA GLN A 110 9.00 6.62 2.03
C GLN A 110 9.65 5.96 3.24
N SER A 111 8.89 5.75 4.32
CA SER A 111 9.38 5.07 5.52
C SER A 111 9.88 3.66 5.21
N LEU A 112 9.15 2.92 4.37
CA LEU A 112 9.56 1.58 3.91
C LEU A 112 10.84 1.64 3.08
N ALA A 113 10.94 2.59 2.16
CA ALA A 113 12.13 2.78 1.32
C ALA A 113 13.38 3.09 2.17
N ASP A 114 13.21 3.95 3.17
CA ASP A 114 14.26 4.37 4.10
C ASP A 114 14.70 3.21 4.99
N ASN A 115 13.76 2.46 5.58
CA ASN A 115 14.05 1.27 6.40
C ASN A 115 14.81 0.22 5.59
N ALA A 116 14.37 -0.08 4.36
CA ALA A 116 15.04 -1.05 3.50
C ALA A 116 16.44 -0.57 3.09
N SER A 117 16.59 0.72 2.75
CA SER A 117 17.88 1.33 2.43
C SER A 117 18.83 1.33 3.63
N TYR A 118 18.30 1.55 4.84
CA TYR A 118 19.06 1.51 6.08
C TYR A 118 19.61 0.12 6.35
N TYR A 119 18.78 -0.93 6.34
CA TYR A 119 19.24 -2.30 6.59
C TYR A 119 20.21 -2.80 5.52
N ARG A 120 20.01 -2.42 4.25
CA ARG A 120 20.94 -2.71 3.16
C ARG A 120 22.33 -2.11 3.42
N ARG A 121 22.39 -0.91 3.98
CA ARG A 121 23.64 -0.20 4.33
C ARG A 121 24.26 -0.69 5.65
N HIS A 122 23.47 -1.27 6.54
CA HIS A 122 23.88 -1.64 7.90
C HIS A 122 23.57 -3.13 8.18
N PRO A 123 24.21 -4.08 7.48
CA PRO A 123 23.89 -5.50 7.58
C PRO A 123 24.05 -6.05 9.00
N ARG A 124 25.04 -5.58 9.76
CA ARG A 124 25.22 -5.97 11.18
C ARG A 124 24.03 -5.56 12.07
N VAL A 125 23.39 -4.43 11.78
CA VAL A 125 22.21 -3.97 12.51
C VAL A 125 21.01 -4.82 12.13
N ALA A 126 20.86 -5.13 10.83
CA ALA A 126 19.82 -6.02 10.32
C ALA A 126 19.92 -7.42 10.96
N GLU A 127 21.11 -8.03 10.97
CA GLU A 127 21.37 -9.32 11.63
C GLU A 127 21.01 -9.28 13.11
N ARG A 128 21.43 -8.25 13.85
CA ARG A 128 21.12 -8.13 15.27
C ARG A 128 19.62 -8.06 15.53
N ILE A 129 18.88 -7.30 14.73
CA ILE A 129 17.42 -7.15 14.85
C ILE A 129 16.71 -8.45 14.46
N ALA A 130 17.14 -9.10 13.36
CA ALA A 130 16.61 -10.39 12.94
C ALA A 130 16.82 -11.47 14.01
N CYS A 131 18.01 -11.55 14.61
CA CYS A 131 18.31 -12.48 15.70
C CYS A 131 17.52 -12.19 16.98
N TRP A 132 17.29 -10.92 17.32
CA TRP A 132 16.46 -10.57 18.47
C TRP A 132 15.01 -10.99 18.24
N PHE A 133 14.48 -10.75 17.04
CA PHE A 133 13.10 -11.09 16.71
C PHE A 133 12.86 -12.60 16.72
N THR A 134 13.72 -13.40 16.09
CA THR A 134 13.58 -14.87 16.07
C THR A 134 13.67 -15.52 17.45
N ARG A 135 14.25 -14.85 18.44
CA ARG A 135 14.34 -15.35 19.82
C ARG A 135 13.14 -14.96 20.69
N ASN A 136 12.36 -13.97 20.28
CA ASN A 136 11.24 -13.41 21.06
C ASN A 136 9.89 -13.54 20.33
N SER A 137 9.86 -14.26 19.20
CA SER A 137 8.65 -14.62 18.44
C SER A 137 8.25 -16.05 18.75
#